data_AF-F2Q649-F1
#
_entry.id   AF-F2Q649-F1
#
_cell.length_a   1.000
_cell.length_b   1.000
_cell.length_c   1.000
_cell.angle_alpha   90.00
_cell.angle_beta   90.00
_cell.angle_gamma   90.00
#
_symmetry.space_group_name_H-M   'P 1'
#
loop_
_entity.id
_entity.type
_entity.pdbx_description
1 polymer ?
#
loop_
_entity_poly.entity_id
_entity_poly.type
_entity_poly.pdbx_seq_one_letter_code
_entity_poly.pdbx_strand_id
1 'polypeptide(L)'
;MDWPAAAATASLQRPCSFTSAWRWPPPIPSTRHSYRLIKMLRSSLVPLIYTQTLQLDASAVRDSAALTLMSVDIERISSGLRYFREIWASPIDIGLALWLLQQQLGVAAAALLEIRLGGLQGHAAKKLQDLRSKEISESRPFKEVLVMILEHGEYVDIRRTSKPDIYCVRILKGARIFIPRAMKFSHTVAGLIPTGWDTRTYGIPEEIITQVDRVTIFTLVCTVEALISAGITDPYELYQYIHVSD
;
A
#
# COMPACT_ATOMS: atom_id res chain seq x y z
N MET A 1 61.70 -16.48 10.42
CA MET A 1 60.84 -15.48 11.10
C MET A 1 59.36 -15.82 10.94
N ASP A 2 59.02 -17.10 11.02
CA ASP A 2 58.31 -17.73 12.15
C ASP A 2 57.34 -16.84 12.92
N TRP A 3 56.06 -16.93 12.55
CA TRP A 3 54.91 -16.55 13.35
C TRP A 3 54.42 -17.79 14.11
N PRO A 4 54.32 -17.81 15.46
CA PRO A 4 53.87 -18.99 16.16
C PRO A 4 52.35 -19.10 16.17
N ALA A 5 51.90 -20.30 15.82
CA ALA A 5 50.59 -20.82 16.14
C ALA A 5 50.40 -20.89 17.67
N ALA A 6 49.29 -20.38 18.16
CA ALA A 6 48.74 -20.75 19.47
C ALA A 6 47.24 -21.04 19.29
N ALA A 7 46.95 -22.33 19.24
CA ALA A 7 45.62 -22.87 19.39
C ALA A 7 45.16 -22.66 20.84
N ALA A 8 43.93 -22.16 21.02
CA ALA A 8 43.16 -22.35 22.25
C ALA A 8 41.71 -22.62 21.88
N THR A 9 41.28 -23.80 22.26
CA THR A 9 40.01 -24.47 22.01
C THR A 9 38.88 -23.98 22.91
N ALA A 10 37.72 -23.76 22.28
CA ALA A 10 36.37 -24.13 22.70
C ALA A 10 35.88 -23.87 24.15
N SER A 11 34.82 -23.07 24.27
CA SER A 11 33.61 -23.46 25.02
C SER A 11 32.40 -22.57 24.68
N LEU A 12 31.37 -23.22 24.14
CA LEU A 12 29.92 -22.98 24.32
C LEU A 12 29.44 -21.55 24.73
N GLN A 13 28.65 -20.90 23.87
CA GLN A 13 27.34 -20.35 24.27
C GLN A 13 26.45 -20.08 23.03
N ARG A 14 25.45 -20.96 22.91
CA ARG A 14 24.20 -21.06 22.11
C ARG A 14 23.74 -19.94 21.14
N PRO A 15 23.05 -20.33 20.05
CA PRO A 15 22.41 -19.41 19.11
C PRO A 15 21.18 -18.73 19.71
N CYS A 16 21.12 -17.41 19.65
CA CYS A 16 19.89 -16.67 19.90
C CYS A 16 18.89 -16.94 18.77
N SER A 17 17.82 -17.63 19.12
CA SER A 17 16.62 -17.86 18.33
C SER A 17 16.01 -16.54 17.85
N PHE A 18 16.04 -16.30 16.54
CA PHE A 18 15.27 -15.24 15.88
C PHE A 18 13.81 -15.69 15.78
N THR A 19 13.09 -15.57 16.90
CA THR A 19 11.66 -15.86 16.99
C THR A 19 10.86 -14.71 16.39
N SER A 20 10.27 -14.97 15.21
CA SER A 20 8.92 -14.57 14.82
C SER A 20 8.46 -13.14 15.20
N ALA A 21 8.86 -12.14 14.42
CA ALA A 21 8.26 -10.80 14.42
C ALA A 21 7.24 -10.59 13.28
N TRP A 22 6.81 -11.66 12.59
CA TRP A 22 5.69 -11.65 11.65
C TRP A 22 4.42 -12.14 12.35
N ARG A 23 3.88 -11.32 13.25
CA ARG A 23 2.51 -11.51 13.74
C ARG A 23 1.63 -10.52 12.97
N TRP A 24 0.88 -11.07 12.01
CA TRP A 24 -0.18 -10.37 11.26
C TRP A 24 -0.98 -9.41 12.15
N PRO A 25 -1.43 -8.24 11.65
CA PRO A 25 -2.28 -7.33 12.40
C PRO A 25 -3.55 -8.07 12.85
N PRO A 26 -4.04 -7.84 14.09
CA PRO A 26 -5.25 -8.48 14.55
C PRO A 26 -6.44 -8.07 13.66
N PRO A 27 -7.33 -9.01 13.29
CA PRO A 27 -8.51 -8.68 12.50
C PRO A 27 -9.42 -7.71 13.25
N ILE A 28 -10.01 -6.80 12.49
CA ILE A 28 -10.91 -5.70 12.90
C ILE A 28 -12.00 -6.23 13.86
N PRO A 29 -12.29 -5.52 14.98
CA PRO A 29 -13.04 -6.04 16.13
C PRO A 29 -14.47 -6.50 15.84
N SER A 30 -15.11 -6.01 14.76
CA SER A 30 -16.50 -6.34 14.41
C SER A 30 -16.72 -7.79 13.96
N THR A 31 -15.67 -8.49 13.54
CA THR A 31 -15.77 -9.83 12.97
C THR A 31 -15.63 -10.96 14.01
N ARG A 32 -15.33 -10.62 15.26
CA ARG A 32 -14.95 -11.57 16.33
C ARG A 32 -16.01 -12.63 16.61
N HIS A 33 -17.29 -12.26 16.64
CA HIS A 33 -18.38 -13.18 16.98
C HIS A 33 -18.55 -14.28 15.94
N SER A 34 -18.36 -13.94 14.69
CA SER A 34 -18.65 -14.84 13.58
C SER A 34 -17.50 -15.79 13.30
N TYR A 35 -16.26 -15.29 13.38
CA TYR A 35 -15.09 -16.16 13.38
C TYR A 35 -15.07 -17.09 14.60
N ARG A 36 -15.64 -16.69 15.74
CA ARG A 36 -15.83 -17.57 16.90
C ARG A 36 -16.86 -18.66 16.62
N LEU A 37 -18.02 -18.32 16.07
CA LEU A 37 -19.05 -19.30 15.70
C LEU A 37 -18.54 -20.29 14.64
N ILE A 38 -17.86 -19.82 13.60
CA ILE A 38 -17.28 -20.69 12.55
C ILE A 38 -16.20 -21.61 13.13
N LYS A 39 -15.34 -21.10 14.03
CA LYS A 39 -14.32 -21.91 14.71
C LYS A 39 -14.92 -22.95 15.65
N MET A 40 -15.95 -22.59 16.40
CA MET A 40 -16.68 -23.51 17.27
C MET A 40 -17.36 -24.60 16.44
N LEU A 41 -18.04 -24.22 15.35
CA LEU A 41 -18.76 -25.14 14.47
C LEU A 41 -17.80 -26.13 13.78
N ARG A 42 -16.65 -25.69 13.24
CA ARG A 42 -15.65 -26.57 12.63
C ARG A 42 -14.99 -27.51 13.66
N SER A 43 -14.74 -27.03 14.88
CA SER A 43 -14.08 -27.80 15.93
C SER A 43 -15.00 -28.79 16.64
N SER A 44 -16.33 -28.59 16.61
CA SER A 44 -17.28 -29.50 17.25
C SER A 44 -17.88 -30.53 16.29
N LEU A 45 -18.07 -30.20 15.00
CA LEU A 45 -18.76 -31.10 14.05
C LEU A 45 -17.87 -32.27 13.59
N VAL A 46 -16.57 -32.02 13.35
CA VAL A 46 -15.60 -33.02 12.88
C VAL A 46 -15.40 -34.18 13.88
N PRO A 47 -15.12 -33.93 15.18
CA PRO A 47 -14.95 -35.02 16.13
C PRO A 47 -16.25 -35.80 16.38
N LEU A 48 -17.40 -35.12 16.40
CA LEU A 48 -18.71 -35.73 16.67
C LEU A 48 -19.13 -36.70 15.56
N ILE A 49 -18.84 -36.36 14.30
CA ILE A 49 -19.06 -37.26 13.15
C ILE A 49 -18.03 -38.38 13.13
N TYR A 50 -16.75 -38.10 13.41
CA TYR A 50 -15.72 -39.13 13.48
C TYR A 50 -16.05 -40.22 14.51
N THR A 51 -16.52 -39.81 15.70
CA THR A 51 -16.98 -40.75 16.73
C THR A 51 -18.23 -41.52 16.31
N GLN A 52 -19.16 -40.87 15.60
CA GLN A 52 -20.36 -41.53 15.08
C GLN A 52 -20.03 -42.55 13.98
N THR A 53 -18.98 -42.29 13.20
CA THR A 53 -18.56 -43.13 12.08
C THR A 53 -17.73 -44.33 12.52
N LEU A 54 -17.01 -44.22 13.64
CA LEU A 54 -16.27 -45.33 14.26
C LEU A 54 -17.18 -46.33 14.98
N GLN A 55 -18.44 -46.00 15.23
CA GLN A 55 -19.42 -46.90 15.85
C GLN A 55 -20.17 -47.78 14.85
N LEU A 56 -19.93 -47.64 13.53
CA LEU A 56 -20.55 -48.44 12.47
C LEU A 56 -19.57 -49.50 11.95
N ASP A 57 -19.95 -50.77 11.97
CA ASP A 57 -19.12 -51.94 11.67
C ASP A 57 -19.00 -52.26 10.14
N ALA A 58 -18.00 -53.06 9.79
CA ALA A 58 -17.36 -53.34 8.48
C ALA A 58 -18.17 -53.68 7.19
N SER A 59 -19.36 -53.10 6.90
CA SER A 59 -20.04 -53.23 5.57
C SER A 59 -19.56 -52.22 4.50
N ALA A 60 -18.25 -51.97 4.49
CA ALA A 60 -17.57 -50.69 4.25
C ALA A 60 -17.38 -50.16 2.80
N VAL A 61 -18.36 -50.25 1.89
CA VAL A 61 -18.23 -49.61 0.55
C VAL A 61 -19.13 -48.39 0.36
N ARG A 62 -20.31 -48.36 0.98
CA ARG A 62 -21.26 -47.24 0.87
C ARG A 62 -20.95 -46.08 1.83
N ASP A 63 -20.32 -46.39 2.97
CA ASP A 63 -20.05 -45.41 4.03
C ASP A 63 -18.84 -44.53 3.73
N SER A 64 -17.88 -44.99 2.93
CA SER A 64 -16.74 -44.18 2.46
C SER A 64 -17.22 -43.00 1.61
N ALA A 65 -18.20 -43.26 0.73
CA ALA A 65 -18.84 -42.23 -0.07
C ALA A 65 -19.65 -41.26 0.80
N ALA A 66 -20.42 -41.78 1.77
CA ALA A 66 -21.19 -40.97 2.72
C ALA A 66 -20.28 -40.08 3.60
N LEU A 67 -19.14 -40.61 4.07
CA LEU A 67 -18.11 -39.89 4.83
C LEU A 67 -17.51 -38.74 4.02
N THR A 68 -17.16 -39.00 2.76
CA THR A 68 -16.66 -37.95 1.87
C THR A 68 -17.72 -36.88 1.63
N LEU A 69 -18.99 -37.26 1.40
CA LEU A 69 -20.09 -36.32 1.20
C LEU A 69 -20.33 -35.45 2.45
N MET A 70 -20.34 -36.06 3.64
CA MET A 70 -20.49 -35.36 4.91
C MET A 70 -19.32 -34.40 5.16
N SER A 71 -18.08 -34.80 4.90
CA SER A 71 -16.91 -33.91 5.08
C SER A 71 -16.94 -32.72 4.12
N VAL A 72 -17.40 -32.93 2.88
CA VAL A 72 -17.60 -31.89 1.87
C VAL A 72 -18.73 -30.94 2.28
N ASP A 73 -19.83 -31.45 2.83
CA ASP A 73 -20.95 -30.64 3.30
C ASP A 73 -20.54 -29.71 4.46
N ILE A 74 -19.67 -30.16 5.37
CA ILE A 74 -19.13 -29.33 6.46
C ILE A 74 -18.30 -28.18 5.92
N GLU A 75 -17.43 -28.47 4.96
CA GLU A 75 -16.59 -27.43 4.33
C GLU A 75 -17.47 -26.42 3.57
N ARG A 76 -18.53 -26.90 2.89
CA ARG A 76 -19.50 -26.05 2.19
C ARG A 76 -20.33 -25.19 3.15
N ILE A 77 -20.81 -25.72 4.28
CA ILE A 77 -21.57 -24.95 5.29
C ILE A 77 -20.66 -23.93 6.00
N SER A 78 -19.42 -24.32 6.34
CA SER A 78 -18.42 -23.42 6.95
C SER A 78 -18.03 -22.29 6.01
N SER A 79 -17.93 -22.58 4.70
CA SER A 79 -17.68 -21.59 3.65
C SER A 79 -18.89 -20.69 3.45
N GLY A 80 -20.11 -21.25 3.32
CA GLY A 80 -21.36 -20.51 3.13
C GLY A 80 -21.70 -19.55 4.28
N LEU A 81 -21.38 -19.90 5.52
CA LEU A 81 -21.62 -19.05 6.70
C LEU A 81 -20.72 -17.80 6.74
N ARG A 82 -19.58 -17.82 6.03
CA ARG A 82 -18.75 -16.62 5.82
C ARG A 82 -19.42 -15.66 4.84
N TYR A 83 -19.85 -16.19 3.69
CA TYR A 83 -20.50 -15.40 2.65
C TYR A 83 -21.83 -14.81 3.08
N PHE A 84 -22.60 -15.51 3.92
CA PHE A 84 -23.93 -15.05 4.34
C PHE A 84 -23.91 -13.63 4.92
N ARG A 85 -22.90 -13.29 5.74
CA ARG A 85 -22.83 -11.94 6.32
C ARG A 85 -22.40 -10.86 5.35
N GLU A 86 -21.53 -11.20 4.41
CA GLU A 86 -21.14 -10.27 3.35
C GLU A 86 -22.32 -10.03 2.40
N ILE A 87 -23.13 -11.07 2.14
CA ILE A 87 -24.32 -11.01 1.29
C ILE A 87 -25.44 -10.15 1.91
N TRP A 88 -25.66 -10.19 3.23
CA TRP A 88 -26.72 -9.37 3.86
C TRP A 88 -26.26 -7.98 4.31
N ALA A 89 -24.97 -7.78 4.64
CA ALA A 89 -24.45 -6.47 5.03
C ALA A 89 -24.26 -5.54 3.82
N SER A 90 -23.82 -6.08 2.68
CA SER A 90 -23.61 -5.35 1.43
C SER A 90 -24.84 -4.55 0.96
N PRO A 91 -26.08 -5.10 0.87
CA PRO A 91 -27.24 -4.33 0.43
C PRO A 91 -27.63 -3.23 1.42
N ILE A 92 -27.34 -3.37 2.71
CA ILE A 92 -27.62 -2.35 3.72
C ILE A 92 -26.63 -1.19 3.57
N ASP A 93 -25.35 -1.48 3.42
CA ASP A 93 -24.31 -0.47 3.19
C ASP A 93 -24.52 0.26 1.86
N ILE A 94 -24.87 -0.47 0.79
CA ILE A 94 -25.20 0.11 -0.52
C ILE A 94 -26.45 0.99 -0.42
N GLY A 95 -27.48 0.56 0.32
CA GLY A 95 -28.67 1.36 0.57
C GLY A 95 -28.38 2.64 1.34
N LEU A 96 -27.53 2.57 2.38
CA LEU A 96 -27.09 3.73 3.14
C LEU A 96 -26.25 4.68 2.29
N ALA A 97 -25.35 4.14 1.47
CA ALA A 97 -24.53 4.90 0.55
C ALA A 97 -25.38 5.59 -0.52
N LEU A 98 -26.34 4.89 -1.14
CA LEU A 98 -27.27 5.49 -2.11
C LEU A 98 -28.14 6.57 -1.46
N TRP A 99 -28.62 6.34 -0.23
CA TRP A 99 -29.44 7.31 0.48
C TRP A 99 -28.65 8.59 0.82
N LEU A 100 -27.42 8.46 1.30
CA LEU A 100 -26.53 9.60 1.55
C LEU A 100 -26.11 10.29 0.25
N LEU A 101 -25.88 9.54 -0.83
CA LEU A 101 -25.55 10.08 -2.15
C LEU A 101 -26.72 10.89 -2.73
N GLN A 102 -27.96 10.40 -2.56
CA GLN A 102 -29.17 11.11 -2.95
C GLN A 102 -29.30 12.45 -2.22
N GLN A 103 -28.93 12.51 -0.93
CA GLN A 103 -28.90 13.77 -0.18
C GLN A 103 -27.76 14.70 -0.61
N GLN A 104 -26.58 14.16 -0.91
CA GLN A 104 -25.41 14.96 -1.24
C GLN A 104 -25.42 15.48 -2.68
N LEU A 105 -25.96 14.75 -3.66
CA LEU A 105 -26.03 15.19 -5.06
C LEU A 105 -26.93 16.42 -5.24
N GLY A 106 -28.00 16.57 -4.44
CA GLY A 106 -28.82 17.78 -4.46
C GLY A 106 -28.08 19.02 -3.92
N VAL A 107 -27.31 18.86 -2.85
CA VAL A 107 -26.54 19.94 -2.21
C VAL A 107 -25.27 20.28 -3.00
N ALA A 108 -24.59 19.27 -3.54
CA ALA A 108 -23.38 19.46 -4.36
C ALA A 108 -23.70 20.06 -5.73
N ALA A 109 -24.83 19.70 -6.35
CA ALA A 109 -25.30 20.33 -7.58
C ALA A 109 -25.71 21.80 -7.34
N ALA A 110 -26.39 22.10 -6.22
CA ALA A 110 -26.67 23.48 -5.82
C ALA A 110 -25.38 24.27 -5.55
N ALA A 111 -24.42 23.69 -4.83
CA ALA A 111 -23.12 24.30 -4.56
C ALA A 111 -22.31 24.55 -5.84
N LEU A 112 -22.28 23.59 -6.78
CA LEU A 112 -21.60 23.79 -8.07
C LEU A 112 -22.30 24.85 -8.94
N LEU A 113 -23.63 24.96 -8.88
CA LEU A 113 -24.39 25.97 -9.62
C LEU A 113 -24.17 27.39 -9.04
N GLU A 114 -24.11 27.53 -7.72
CA GLU A 114 -23.73 28.78 -7.04
C GLU A 114 -22.30 29.20 -7.40
N ILE A 115 -21.35 28.25 -7.48
CA ILE A 115 -19.97 28.51 -7.91
C ILE A 115 -19.91 28.94 -9.38
N ARG A 116 -20.78 28.41 -10.26
CA ARG A 116 -20.78 28.71 -11.70
C ARG A 116 -21.48 30.02 -12.06
N LEU A 117 -22.50 30.45 -11.31
CA LEU A 117 -23.19 31.75 -11.49
C LEU A 117 -22.34 32.94 -10.98
N GLY A 118 -21.41 32.70 -10.04
CA GLY A 118 -20.43 33.67 -9.59
C GLY A 118 -19.21 33.78 -10.51
N GLY A 119 -19.39 34.25 -11.75
CA GLY A 119 -18.30 34.48 -12.73
C GLY A 119 -17.15 35.40 -12.27
N LEU A 120 -17.23 35.94 -11.05
CA LEU A 120 -16.20 36.74 -10.40
C LEU A 120 -15.08 35.89 -9.75
N GLN A 121 -15.19 34.55 -9.70
CA GLN A 121 -14.19 33.72 -9.03
C GLN A 121 -12.89 33.53 -9.81
N GLY A 122 -12.85 33.65 -11.14
CA GLY A 122 -11.59 33.49 -11.89
C GLY A 122 -10.57 34.59 -11.61
N HIS A 123 -11.02 35.85 -11.57
CA HIS A 123 -10.18 37.00 -11.22
C HIS A 123 -9.91 37.08 -9.71
N ALA A 124 -10.91 36.81 -8.89
CA ALA A 124 -10.74 36.77 -7.43
C ALA A 124 -9.81 35.63 -7.01
N ALA A 125 -9.89 34.44 -7.61
CA ALA A 125 -9.00 33.32 -7.31
C ALA A 125 -7.57 33.61 -7.72
N LYS A 126 -7.33 34.25 -8.88
CA LYS A 126 -5.98 34.68 -9.27
C LYS A 126 -5.43 35.76 -8.32
N LYS A 127 -6.25 36.73 -7.95
CA LYS A 127 -5.84 37.80 -7.00
C LYS A 127 -5.64 37.27 -5.59
N LEU A 128 -6.45 36.31 -5.14
CA LEU A 128 -6.26 35.60 -3.88
C LEU A 128 -5.03 34.69 -3.91
N GLN A 129 -4.73 34.04 -5.03
CA GLN A 129 -3.50 33.26 -5.18
C GLN A 129 -2.26 34.16 -5.17
N ASP A 130 -2.33 35.35 -5.77
CA ASP A 130 -1.24 36.33 -5.75
C ASP A 130 -1.07 37.01 -4.37
N LEU A 131 -2.17 37.32 -3.69
CA LEU A 131 -2.13 37.81 -2.30
C LEU A 131 -1.62 36.71 -1.35
N ARG A 132 -2.05 35.48 -1.56
CA ARG A 132 -1.60 34.31 -0.78
C ARG A 132 -0.14 33.98 -1.07
N SER A 133 0.35 34.11 -2.31
CA SER A 133 1.78 33.89 -2.61
C SER A 133 2.64 34.97 -1.95
N LYS A 134 2.17 36.22 -1.92
CA LYS A 134 2.79 37.34 -1.18
C LYS A 134 2.78 37.11 0.33
N GLU A 135 1.63 36.79 0.93
CA GLU A 135 1.49 36.47 2.35
C GLU A 135 2.34 35.25 2.74
N ILE A 136 2.34 34.21 1.89
CA ILE A 136 3.21 33.05 2.08
C ILE A 136 4.66 33.49 2.04
N SER A 137 5.10 34.30 1.06
CA SER A 137 6.49 34.77 0.95
C SER A 137 6.96 35.54 2.19
N GLU A 138 6.09 36.38 2.75
CA GLU A 138 6.33 37.14 3.98
C GLU A 138 6.33 36.23 5.22
N SER A 139 5.53 35.17 5.21
CA SER A 139 5.41 34.22 6.32
C SER A 139 6.44 33.07 6.27
N ARG A 140 7.03 32.77 5.10
CA ARG A 140 8.03 31.68 4.93
C ARG A 140 9.23 31.84 5.87
N PRO A 141 9.90 33.00 5.95
CA PRO A 141 11.09 33.14 6.82
C PRO A 141 10.73 32.89 8.29
N PHE A 142 9.55 33.34 8.73
CA PHE A 142 9.07 33.06 10.08
C PHE A 142 8.78 31.56 10.31
N LYS A 143 8.16 30.90 9.33
CA LYS A 143 7.84 29.47 9.41
C LYS A 143 9.10 28.60 9.43
N GLU A 144 10.11 28.91 8.62
CA GLU A 144 11.38 28.19 8.61
C GLU A 144 12.11 28.30 9.95
N VAL A 145 12.10 29.49 10.55
CA VAL A 145 12.66 29.71 11.88
C VAL A 145 11.90 28.91 12.93
N LEU A 146 10.56 28.88 12.89
CA LEU A 146 9.75 28.06 13.79
C LEU A 146 10.05 26.56 13.65
N VAL A 147 10.19 26.06 12.41
CA VAL A 147 10.56 24.66 12.16
C VAL A 147 11.92 24.36 12.78
N MET A 148 12.89 25.28 12.65
CA MET A 148 14.20 25.11 13.25
C MET A 148 14.15 25.05 14.80
N ILE A 149 13.30 25.87 15.44
CA ILE A 149 13.06 25.80 16.91
C ILE A 149 12.44 24.46 17.30
N LEU A 150 11.47 23.98 16.53
CA LEU A 150 10.81 22.70 16.81
C LEU A 150 11.78 21.51 16.67
N GLU A 151 12.63 21.52 15.65
CA GLU A 151 13.58 20.43 15.40
C GLU A 151 14.76 20.41 16.37
N HIS A 152 15.27 21.58 16.76
CA HIS A 152 16.51 21.69 17.55
C HIS A 152 16.28 22.09 19.02
N GLY A 153 15.06 22.49 19.39
CA GLY A 153 14.68 22.81 20.78
C GLY A 153 15.55 23.89 21.41
N GLU A 154 16.14 23.58 22.57
CA GLU A 154 17.00 24.48 23.35
C GLU A 154 18.35 24.78 22.69
N TYR A 155 18.71 24.05 21.63
CA TYR A 155 20.02 24.18 20.97
C TYR A 155 20.04 25.22 19.83
N VAL A 156 19.13 26.21 19.82
CA VAL A 156 19.06 27.27 18.80
C VAL A 156 18.79 28.64 19.44
N ASP A 157 19.61 29.65 19.11
CA ASP A 157 19.44 31.06 19.49
C ASP A 157 19.06 31.90 18.26
N ILE A 158 17.97 32.66 18.33
CA ILE A 158 17.48 33.49 17.20
C ILE A 158 17.67 34.95 17.54
N ARG A 159 18.37 35.66 16.65
CA ARG A 159 18.55 37.10 16.75
C ARG A 159 17.86 37.79 15.58
N ARG A 160 17.06 38.81 15.90
CA ARG A 160 16.52 39.72 14.89
C ARG A 160 17.66 40.61 14.40
N THR A 161 17.87 40.61 13.08
CA THR A 161 18.87 41.46 12.42
C THR A 161 18.32 42.89 12.27
N SER A 162 19.19 43.87 12.01
CA SER A 162 18.80 45.27 11.74
C SER A 162 17.84 45.45 10.56
N LYS A 163 17.67 44.43 9.72
CA LYS A 163 16.65 44.34 8.66
C LYS A 163 15.49 43.46 9.14
N PRO A 164 14.22 43.88 8.98
CA PRO A 164 13.06 43.21 9.57
C PRO A 164 12.79 41.80 9.03
N ASP A 165 13.27 41.47 7.83
CA ASP A 165 12.90 40.25 7.09
C ASP A 165 13.91 39.09 7.21
N ILE A 166 15.05 39.33 7.88
CA ILE A 166 16.14 38.34 7.97
C ILE A 166 16.41 37.98 9.43
N TYR A 167 16.14 36.73 9.77
CA TYR A 167 16.46 36.15 11.08
C TYR A 167 17.85 35.52 11.04
N CYS A 168 18.69 35.88 12.01
CA CYS A 168 19.97 35.20 12.20
C CYS A 168 19.76 34.07 13.20
N VAL A 169 19.92 32.83 12.74
CA VAL A 169 19.78 31.63 13.57
C VAL A 169 21.17 31.10 13.92
N ARG A 170 21.48 31.04 15.21
CA ARG A 170 22.73 30.49 15.75
C ARG A 170 22.43 29.11 16.34
N ILE A 171 23.00 28.08 15.73
CA ILE A 171 22.93 26.72 16.25
C ILE A 171 23.94 26.59 17.41
N LEU A 172 23.46 26.17 18.59
CA LEU A 172 24.26 26.01 19.81
C LEU A 172 24.91 24.61 19.86
N LYS A 173 25.92 24.48 20.73
CA LYS A 173 26.60 23.20 20.96
C LYS A 173 25.61 22.17 21.53
N GLY A 174 25.45 21.04 20.86
CA GLY A 174 24.50 19.97 21.23
C GLY A 174 23.43 19.69 20.17
N ALA A 175 23.27 20.60 19.20
CA ALA A 175 22.41 20.41 18.04
C ALA A 175 22.85 19.25 17.12
N ARG A 176 21.87 18.51 16.60
CA ARG A 176 22.09 17.43 15.62
C ARG A 176 22.03 18.00 14.20
N ILE A 177 23.18 18.13 13.55
CA ILE A 177 23.27 18.58 12.16
C ILE A 177 23.55 17.37 11.25
N PHE A 178 22.81 17.25 10.15
CA PHE A 178 23.10 16.28 9.11
C PHE A 178 24.21 16.80 8.20
N ILE A 179 25.42 16.26 8.35
CA ILE A 179 26.53 16.52 7.45
C ILE A 179 26.53 15.45 6.36
N PRO A 180 26.42 15.82 5.07
CA PRO A 180 26.50 14.84 3.99
C PRO A 180 27.91 14.21 4.02
N ARG A 181 27.97 12.90 4.20
CA ARG A 181 29.22 12.13 4.17
C ARG A 181 29.27 11.31 2.89
N ALA A 182 30.32 11.47 2.10
CA ALA A 182 30.59 10.59 0.98
C ALA A 182 31.13 9.24 1.49
N MET A 183 30.55 8.15 1.02
CA MET A 183 31.02 6.78 1.25
C MET A 183 31.48 6.18 -0.08
N LYS A 184 32.61 5.46 -0.07
CA LYS A 184 33.07 4.71 -1.24
C LYS A 184 32.22 3.44 -1.34
N PHE A 185 31.35 3.36 -2.35
CA PHE A 185 30.59 2.14 -2.65
C PHE A 185 31.42 1.16 -3.49
N SER A 186 31.36 -0.12 -3.15
CA SER A 186 32.14 -1.21 -3.78
C SER A 186 31.43 -1.92 -4.94
N HIS A 187 30.32 -1.39 -5.47
CA HIS A 187 29.67 -1.88 -6.68
C HIS A 187 29.97 -0.93 -7.86
N THR A 188 31.17 -1.08 -8.44
CA THR A 188 31.67 -0.20 -9.52
C THR A 188 31.00 -0.48 -10.87
N VAL A 189 30.40 -1.65 -11.06
CA VAL A 189 29.79 -2.07 -12.32
C VAL A 189 28.34 -2.47 -12.09
N ALA A 190 27.45 -1.93 -12.92
CA ALA A 190 26.05 -2.33 -13.00
C ALA A 190 25.72 -2.63 -14.47
N GLY A 191 24.83 -3.61 -14.69
CA GLY A 191 24.22 -3.81 -16.00
C GLY A 191 23.25 -2.67 -16.27
N LEU A 192 23.71 -1.65 -16.99
CA LEU A 192 22.88 -0.51 -17.36
C LEU A 192 22.13 -0.81 -18.66
N ILE A 193 20.94 -0.23 -18.80
CA ILE A 193 20.29 -0.13 -20.11
C ILE A 193 21.25 0.57 -21.08
N PRO A 194 21.32 0.14 -22.36
CA PRO A 194 22.17 0.79 -23.35
C PRO A 194 22.01 2.31 -23.34
N THR A 195 23.14 3.01 -23.34
CA THR A 195 23.16 4.48 -23.37
C THR A 195 22.47 4.97 -24.63
N GLY A 196 21.48 5.85 -24.49
CA GLY A 196 20.70 6.37 -25.63
C GLY A 196 19.43 5.57 -25.94
N TRP A 197 19.06 4.58 -25.12
CA TRP A 197 17.73 3.99 -25.19
C TRP A 197 16.66 5.04 -24.85
N ASP A 198 15.79 5.36 -25.82
CA ASP A 198 14.66 6.28 -25.67
C ASP A 198 13.34 5.57 -26.02
N THR A 199 12.29 5.89 -25.28
CA THR A 199 10.97 5.25 -25.40
C THR A 199 10.11 5.87 -26.48
N ARG A 200 10.48 7.08 -26.92
CA ARG A 200 9.86 7.74 -28.06
C ARG A 200 10.02 6.95 -29.35
N THR A 201 11.11 6.18 -29.48
CA THR A 201 11.35 5.30 -30.64
C THR A 201 10.28 4.22 -30.80
N TYR A 202 9.65 3.80 -29.69
CA TYR A 202 8.57 2.82 -29.67
C TYR A 202 7.17 3.42 -29.83
N GLY A 203 7.05 4.74 -30.03
CA GLY A 203 5.77 5.42 -30.23
C GLY A 203 4.99 5.71 -28.94
N ILE A 204 5.64 5.62 -27.77
CA ILE A 204 5.02 5.98 -26.49
C ILE A 204 4.88 7.51 -26.39
N PRO A 205 3.70 8.06 -26.07
CA PRO A 205 3.48 9.51 -25.97
C PRO A 205 4.22 10.10 -24.77
N GLU A 206 4.69 11.35 -24.92
CA GLU A 206 5.52 12.06 -23.92
C GLU A 206 4.79 12.30 -22.58
N GLU A 207 3.46 12.39 -22.62
CA GLU A 207 2.63 12.49 -21.42
C GLU A 207 2.80 11.27 -20.51
N ILE A 208 2.82 10.06 -21.10
CA ILE A 208 3.03 8.82 -20.34
C ILE A 208 4.46 8.78 -19.80
N ILE A 209 5.44 9.18 -20.61
CA ILE A 209 6.86 9.17 -20.21
C ILE A 209 7.12 10.08 -18.99
N THR A 210 6.45 11.23 -18.92
CA THR A 210 6.64 12.20 -17.83
C THR A 210 5.83 11.86 -16.57
N GLN A 211 4.70 11.19 -16.74
CA GLN A 211 3.80 10.83 -15.63
C GLN A 211 4.18 9.52 -14.94
N VAL A 212 4.73 8.57 -15.69
CA VAL A 212 4.91 7.18 -15.27
C VAL A 212 6.34 6.91 -14.81
N ASP A 213 6.50 5.97 -13.88
CA ASP A 213 7.82 5.62 -13.37
C ASP A 213 8.67 4.89 -14.42
N ARG A 214 9.99 4.89 -14.22
CA ARG A 214 10.92 4.32 -15.21
C ARG A 214 10.75 2.81 -15.38
N VAL A 215 10.32 2.08 -14.35
CA VAL A 215 10.20 0.61 -14.41
C VAL A 215 8.99 0.21 -15.24
N THR A 216 7.85 0.86 -15.04
CA THR A 216 6.65 0.61 -15.84
C THR A 216 6.85 0.93 -17.32
N ILE A 217 7.64 1.94 -17.66
CA ILE A 217 7.99 2.22 -19.07
C ILE A 217 8.70 1.01 -19.70
N PHE A 218 9.64 0.35 -18.99
CA PHE A 218 10.26 -0.88 -19.48
C PHE A 218 9.26 -2.01 -19.63
N THR A 219 8.36 -2.18 -18.66
CA THR A 219 7.33 -3.24 -18.74
C THR A 219 6.42 -3.03 -19.94
N LEU A 220 6.07 -1.78 -20.28
CA LEU A 220 5.20 -1.49 -21.41
C LEU A 220 5.88 -1.87 -22.73
N VAL A 221 7.15 -1.47 -22.92
CA VAL A 221 7.93 -1.87 -24.09
C VAL A 221 8.06 -3.39 -24.17
N CYS A 222 8.41 -4.06 -23.06
CA CYS A 222 8.53 -5.51 -23.02
C CYS A 222 7.21 -6.23 -23.35
N THR A 223 6.07 -5.73 -22.86
CA THR A 223 4.76 -6.34 -23.17
C THR A 223 4.40 -6.22 -24.65
N VAL A 224 4.68 -5.08 -25.27
CA VAL A 224 4.41 -4.86 -26.70
C VAL A 224 5.36 -5.72 -27.55
N GLU A 225 6.65 -5.74 -27.24
CA GLU A 225 7.61 -6.58 -27.96
C GLU A 225 7.28 -8.08 -27.82
N ALA A 226 6.79 -8.51 -26.66
CA ALA A 226 6.35 -9.88 -26.43
C ALA A 226 5.10 -10.23 -27.26
N LEU A 227 4.10 -9.33 -27.34
CA LEU A 227 2.91 -9.53 -28.17
C LEU A 227 3.26 -9.62 -29.66
N ILE A 228 4.11 -8.72 -30.15
CA ILE A 228 4.58 -8.73 -31.53
C ILE A 228 5.37 -10.03 -31.81
N SER A 229 6.20 -10.48 -30.87
CA SER A 229 6.92 -11.75 -30.99
C SER A 229 6.01 -12.97 -30.99
N ALA A 230 4.83 -12.88 -30.35
CA ALA A 230 3.78 -13.89 -30.39
C ALA A 230 2.94 -13.84 -31.67
N GLY A 231 3.19 -12.88 -32.58
CA GLY A 231 2.42 -12.67 -33.80
C GLY A 231 1.14 -11.87 -33.61
N ILE A 232 0.91 -11.29 -32.42
CA ILE A 232 -0.26 -10.48 -32.10
C ILE A 232 0.07 -9.02 -32.40
N THR A 233 -0.47 -8.47 -33.49
CA THR A 233 -0.22 -7.07 -33.88
C THR A 233 -1.17 -6.08 -33.21
N ASP A 234 -2.41 -6.50 -32.96
CA ASP A 234 -3.42 -5.71 -32.26
C ASP A 234 -3.86 -6.50 -31.01
N PRO A 235 -3.70 -5.97 -29.79
CA PRO A 235 -4.13 -6.66 -28.57
C PRO A 235 -5.62 -7.06 -28.58
N TYR A 236 -6.46 -6.34 -29.33
CA TYR A 236 -7.89 -6.63 -29.43
C TYR A 236 -8.20 -7.91 -30.23
N GLU A 237 -7.24 -8.45 -31.00
CA GLU A 237 -7.37 -9.75 -31.67
C GLU A 237 -7.67 -10.88 -30.67
N LEU A 238 -7.11 -10.78 -29.45
CA LEU A 238 -7.30 -11.76 -28.40
C LEU A 238 -8.79 -11.93 -28.03
N TYR A 239 -9.57 -10.85 -28.12
CA TYR A 239 -11.00 -10.88 -27.79
C TYR A 239 -11.87 -11.61 -28.80
N GLN A 240 -11.33 -11.97 -29.96
CA GLN A 240 -12.03 -12.85 -30.91
C GLN A 240 -12.04 -14.30 -30.43
N TYR A 241 -11.01 -14.69 -29.67
CA TYR A 241 -10.77 -16.07 -29.27
C TYR A 241 -11.02 -16.30 -27.78
N ILE A 242 -10.87 -15.27 -26.95
CA ILE A 242 -10.95 -15.34 -25.49
C ILE A 242 -11.92 -14.27 -25.00
N HIS A 243 -12.75 -14.60 -24.01
CA HIS A 243 -13.64 -13.60 -23.41
C HIS A 243 -12.83 -12.62 -22.56
N VAL A 244 -13.28 -11.35 -22.43
CA VAL A 244 -12.55 -10.31 -21.68
C VAL A 244 -12.30 -10.66 -20.20
N SER A 245 -13.08 -11.60 -19.66
CA SER A 245 -12.99 -12.03 -18.26
C SER A 245 -12.15 -13.30 -18.04
N ASP A 246 -11.70 -13.95 -19.11
CA ASP A 246 -10.83 -15.13 -19.06
C ASP A 246 -9.35 -14.71 -19.02
#